data_AF-A0A1H6ZDV0-F1
#
_entry.id   AF-A0A1H6ZDV0-F1
#
_cell.length_a   1.000
_cell.length_b   1.000
_cell.length_c   1.000
_cell.angle_alpha   90.00
_cell.angle_beta   90.00
_cell.angle_gamma   90.00
#
_symmetry.space_group_name_H-M   'P 1'
#
loop_
_entity.id
_entity.type
_entity.pdbx_description
1 polymer ?
#
loop_
_entity_poly.entity_id
_entity_poly.type
_entity_poly.pdbx_seq_one_letter_code
_entity_poly.pdbx_strand_id
1 'polypeptide(L)'
;MTETKRRPAGVTFVVILTWVAAVTDLVTGGAFVWLSLHMSGVDLALTDTELRGYGFALLAAGLLAAAFALGVAAGSQLSRVLVMLLMVGRIAGAVYATSVLGELVRWQVVGQILGSVLIIVALSTPSAFAYFRRS
;
A
#
# COMPACT_ATOMS: atom_id res chain seq x y z
N MET A 1 31.72 3.86 -21.41
CA MET A 1 31.07 2.81 -20.58
C MET A 1 30.12 3.52 -19.63
N THR A 2 28.82 3.50 -19.92
CA THR A 2 27.80 4.02 -19.01
C THR A 2 27.75 3.09 -17.81
N GLU A 3 28.32 3.52 -16.69
CA GLU A 3 28.25 2.83 -15.42
C GLU A 3 26.75 2.69 -15.08
N THR A 4 26.18 1.51 -15.31
CA THR A 4 24.79 1.23 -14.95
C THR A 4 24.72 1.35 -13.44
N LYS A 5 24.21 2.49 -12.95
CA LYS A 5 24.01 2.82 -11.53
C LYS A 5 23.24 1.67 -10.89
N ARG A 6 23.95 0.68 -10.36
CA ARG A 6 23.38 -0.61 -9.97
C ARG A 6 22.42 -0.35 -8.82
N ARG A 7 21.11 -0.59 -9.05
CA ARG A 7 20.10 -0.38 -8.02
C ARG A 7 20.40 -1.33 -6.84
N PRO A 8 20.42 -0.82 -5.60
CA PRO A 8 20.60 -1.69 -4.43
C PRO A 8 19.46 -2.71 -4.38
N ALA A 9 19.77 -3.96 -4.02
CA ALA A 9 18.78 -5.02 -3.92
C ALA A 9 17.61 -4.65 -2.98
N GLY A 10 17.89 -3.90 -1.90
CA GLY A 10 16.86 -3.40 -0.99
C GLY A 10 15.86 -2.44 -1.64
N VAL A 11 16.28 -1.62 -2.61
CA VAL A 11 15.38 -0.72 -3.34
C VAL A 11 14.48 -1.52 -4.28
N THR A 12 15.06 -2.49 -5.00
CA THR A 12 14.27 -3.39 -5.86
C THR A 12 13.24 -4.17 -5.05
N PHE A 13 13.62 -4.68 -3.88
CA PHE A 13 12.72 -5.37 -2.96
C PHE A 13 11.56 -4.47 -2.51
N VAL A 14 11.85 -3.22 -2.11
CA VAL A 14 10.81 -2.24 -1.77
C VAL A 14 9.87 -1.96 -2.93
N VAL A 15 10.39 -1.79 -4.15
CA VAL A 15 9.55 -1.54 -5.34
C VAL A 15 8.60 -2.71 -5.56
N ILE A 16 9.09 -3.94 -5.47
CA ILE A 16 8.26 -5.15 -5.61
C ILE A 16 7.17 -5.19 -4.52
N LEU A 17 7.54 -4.99 -3.25
CA LEU A 17 6.57 -4.98 -2.16
C LEU A 17 5.52 -3.86 -2.31
N THR A 18 5.95 -2.67 -2.76
CA THR A 18 5.03 -1.55 -3.00
C THR A 18 4.05 -1.86 -4.13
N TRP A 19 4.50 -2.55 -5.18
CA TRP A 19 3.62 -3.06 -6.24
C TRP A 19 2.62 -4.10 -5.73
N VAL A 20 3.07 -5.06 -4.93
CA VAL A 20 2.18 -6.05 -4.30
C VAL A 20 1.12 -5.36 -3.45
N ALA A 21 1.52 -4.37 -2.64
CA ALA A 21 0.61 -3.58 -1.81
C ALA A 21 -0.39 -2.77 -2.66
N ALA A 22 0.06 -2.19 -3.77
CA ALA A 22 -0.78 -1.46 -4.71
C ALA A 22 -1.85 -2.38 -5.34
N VAL A 23 -1.44 -3.53 -5.87
CA VAL A 23 -2.35 -4.50 -6.49
C VAL A 23 -3.37 -5.01 -5.48
N THR A 24 -2.93 -5.32 -4.25
CA THR A 24 -3.82 -5.80 -3.19
C THR A 24 -4.90 -4.77 -2.86
N ASP A 25 -4.53 -3.50 -2.76
CA ASP A 25 -5.48 -2.40 -2.52
C ASP A 25 -6.46 -2.23 -3.68
N LEU A 26 -5.98 -2.32 -4.92
CA LEU A 26 -6.84 -2.19 -6.09
C LEU A 26 -7.86 -3.32 -6.16
N VAL A 27 -7.41 -4.55 -5.94
CA VAL A 27 -8.28 -5.75 -5.94
C VAL A 27 -9.29 -5.66 -4.80
N THR A 28 -8.85 -5.33 -3.59
CA THR A 28 -9.75 -5.23 -2.43
C THR A 28 -10.73 -4.09 -2.58
N GLY A 29 -10.26 -2.91 -2.98
CA GLY A 29 -11.11 -1.75 -3.21
C GLY A 29 -12.14 -2.02 -4.29
N GLY A 30 -11.74 -2.67 -5.39
CA GLY A 30 -12.65 -3.13 -6.43
C GLY A 30 -13.68 -4.13 -5.91
N ALA A 31 -13.26 -5.11 -5.09
CA ALA A 31 -14.16 -6.06 -4.47
C ALA A 31 -15.17 -5.40 -3.53
N PHE A 32 -14.76 -4.40 -2.74
CA PHE A 32 -15.65 -3.65 -1.84
C PHE A 32 -16.64 -2.78 -2.60
N VAL A 33 -16.22 -2.11 -3.67
CA VAL A 33 -17.13 -1.37 -4.55
C VAL A 33 -18.13 -2.32 -5.19
N TRP A 34 -17.69 -3.48 -5.68
CA TRP A 34 -18.56 -4.49 -6.26
C TRP A 34 -19.58 -5.06 -5.25
N LEU A 35 -19.12 -5.38 -4.03
CA LEU A 35 -19.97 -5.82 -2.92
C LEU A 35 -21.01 -4.75 -2.57
N SER A 36 -20.63 -3.48 -2.53
CA SER A 36 -21.56 -2.35 -2.27
C SER A 36 -22.65 -2.17 -3.32
N LEU A 37 -22.55 -2.87 -4.47
CA LEU A 37 -23.55 -2.86 -5.54
C LEU A 37 -24.42 -4.14 -5.52
N HIS A 38 -23.98 -5.19 -4.83
CA HIS A 38 -24.61 -6.52 -4.80
C HIS A 38 -24.92 -6.99 -3.36
N MET A 39 -25.07 -6.05 -2.43
CA MET A 39 -25.24 -6.26 -0.98
C MET A 39 -26.52 -6.99 -0.56
N SER A 40 -27.41 -7.35 -1.48
CA SER A 40 -28.66 -8.06 -1.19
C SER A 40 -28.35 -9.46 -0.62
N GLY A 41 -28.17 -9.54 0.70
CA GLY A 41 -27.97 -10.77 1.46
C GLY A 41 -26.67 -10.89 2.27
N VAL A 42 -25.84 -9.84 2.38
CA VAL A 42 -24.62 -9.89 3.21
C VAL A 42 -24.83 -9.08 4.50
N ASP A 43 -24.85 -9.76 5.65
CA ASP A 43 -24.95 -9.13 6.97
C ASP A 43 -23.61 -8.51 7.36
N LEU A 44 -23.39 -7.27 6.95
CA LEU A 44 -22.23 -6.45 7.32
C LEU A 44 -22.66 -5.34 8.28
N ALA A 45 -21.80 -5.00 9.23
CA ALA A 45 -22.04 -3.91 10.18
C ALA A 45 -21.99 -2.50 9.54
N LEU A 46 -21.73 -2.42 8.23
CA LEU A 46 -21.52 -1.18 7.46
C LEU A 46 -22.68 -0.92 6.52
N THR A 47 -23.02 0.36 6.34
CA THR A 47 -23.94 0.78 5.28
C THR A 47 -23.28 0.68 3.89
N ASP A 48 -24.10 0.56 2.84
CA ASP A 48 -23.62 0.51 1.44
C ASP A 48 -22.72 1.70 1.09
N THR A 49 -23.10 2.89 1.55
CA THR A 49 -22.37 4.14 1.30
C THR A 49 -20.99 4.12 1.96
N GLU A 50 -20.90 3.63 3.20
CA GLU A 50 -19.63 3.52 3.91
C GLU A 50 -18.72 2.51 3.21
N LEU A 51 -19.23 1.30 2.91
CA LEU A 51 -18.44 0.27 2.24
C LEU A 51 -17.90 0.76 0.89
N ARG A 52 -18.73 1.48 0.12
CA ARG A 52 -18.29 2.08 -1.15
C ARG A 52 -17.23 3.15 -0.94
N GLY A 53 -17.37 3.98 0.10
CA GLY A 53 -16.36 4.96 0.50
C GLY A 53 -15.00 4.31 0.81
N TYR A 54 -15.00 3.23 1.59
CA TYR A 54 -13.78 2.44 1.85
C TYR A 54 -13.18 1.85 0.58
N GLY A 55 -14.03 1.28 -0.30
CA GLY A 55 -13.60 0.73 -1.56
C GLY A 55 -12.87 1.75 -2.43
N PHE A 56 -13.42 2.96 -2.55
CA PHE A 56 -12.76 4.06 -3.28
C PHE A 56 -11.48 4.55 -2.60
N ALA A 57 -11.44 4.62 -1.28
CA ALA A 57 -10.23 4.98 -0.54
C ALA A 57 -9.10 3.98 -0.81
N LEU A 58 -9.40 2.68 -0.81
CA LEU A 58 -8.44 1.62 -1.16
C LEU A 58 -8.00 1.72 -2.62
N LEU A 59 -8.92 1.94 -3.56
CA LEU A 59 -8.56 2.14 -4.97
C LEU A 59 -7.60 3.33 -5.15
N ALA A 60 -7.90 4.46 -4.52
CA ALA A 60 -7.05 5.65 -4.56
C ALA A 60 -5.67 5.39 -3.94
N ALA A 61 -5.63 4.72 -2.77
CA ALA A 61 -4.38 4.33 -2.12
C ALA A 61 -3.54 3.38 -2.98
N GLY A 62 -4.17 2.42 -3.65
CA GLY A 62 -3.52 1.50 -4.57
C GLY A 62 -2.91 2.20 -5.78
N LEU A 63 -3.64 3.15 -6.39
CA LEU A 63 -3.12 3.96 -7.50
C LEU A 63 -1.93 4.82 -7.06
N LEU A 64 -2.02 5.47 -5.88
CA LEU A 64 -0.91 6.25 -5.33
C LEU A 64 0.30 5.37 -5.02
N ALA A 65 0.10 4.18 -4.45
CA ALA A 65 1.16 3.21 -4.20
C ALA A 65 1.86 2.81 -5.50
N ALA A 66 1.12 2.54 -6.57
CA ALA A 66 1.68 2.21 -7.89
C ALA A 66 2.50 3.38 -8.45
N ALA A 67 1.97 4.61 -8.40
CA ALA A 67 2.69 5.80 -8.85
C ALA A 67 3.99 6.02 -8.06
N PHE A 68 3.96 5.83 -6.75
CA PHE A 68 5.15 5.97 -5.92
C PHE A 68 6.14 4.81 -6.09
N ALA A 69 5.69 3.59 -6.40
CA ALA A 69 6.59 2.49 -6.74
C ALA A 69 7.45 2.83 -7.97
N LEU A 70 6.86 3.49 -8.98
CA LEU A 70 7.59 4.01 -10.13
C LEU A 70 8.60 5.10 -9.72
N GLY A 71 8.20 6.03 -8.86
CA GLY A 71 9.06 7.08 -8.34
C GLY A 71 10.24 6.57 -7.47
N VAL A 72 10.00 5.55 -6.66
CA VAL A 72 11.04 4.85 -5.89
C VAL A 72 11.99 4.10 -6.82
N ALA A 73 11.47 3.44 -7.86
CA ALA A 73 12.30 2.82 -8.88
C ALA A 73 13.19 3.85 -9.61
N ALA A 74 12.69 5.06 -9.84
CA ALA A 74 13.48 6.16 -10.40
C ALA A 74 14.54 6.74 -9.44
N GLY A 75 14.50 6.38 -8.15
CA GLY A 75 15.45 6.87 -7.16
C GLY A 75 15.12 8.24 -6.57
N SER A 76 13.86 8.68 -6.64
CA SER A 76 13.42 9.97 -6.11
C SER A 76 13.32 9.96 -4.58
N GLN A 77 14.01 10.91 -3.92
CA GLN A 77 13.92 11.08 -2.46
C GLN A 77 12.50 11.49 -2.01
N LEU A 78 11.80 12.30 -2.81
CA LEU A 78 10.42 12.69 -2.55
C LEU A 78 9.50 11.45 -2.55
N SER A 79 9.67 10.57 -3.54
CA SER A 79 8.88 9.34 -3.64
C SER A 79 9.08 8.44 -2.43
N ARG A 80 10.29 8.37 -1.88
CA ARG A 80 10.54 7.63 -0.63
C ARG A 80 9.73 8.16 0.55
N VAL A 81 9.72 9.49 0.76
CA VAL A 81 8.96 10.10 1.86
C VAL A 81 7.47 9.85 1.67
N LEU A 82 6.97 10.02 0.44
CA LEU A 82 5.58 9.76 0.10
C LEU A 82 5.18 8.30 0.32
N VAL A 83 6.03 7.33 -0.04
CA VAL A 83 5.78 5.91 0.27
C VAL A 83 5.73 5.67 1.77
N MET A 84 6.66 6.23 2.55
CA MET A 84 6.62 6.08 4.01
C MET A 84 5.34 6.65 4.61
N LEU A 85 4.90 7.85 4.17
CA LEU A 85 3.65 8.45 4.61
C LEU A 85 2.44 7.59 4.21
N LEU A 86 2.42 7.09 2.97
CA LEU A 86 1.36 6.20 2.50
C LEU A 86 1.29 4.92 3.33
N MET A 87 2.44 4.29 3.64
CA MET A 87 2.47 3.07 4.45
C MET A 87 1.99 3.32 5.89
N VAL A 88 2.31 4.47 6.48
CA VAL A 88 1.75 4.87 7.78
C VAL A 88 0.23 5.04 7.69
N GLY A 89 -0.26 5.74 6.67
CA GLY A 89 -1.70 5.88 6.41
C GLY A 89 -2.39 4.53 6.21
N ARG A 90 -1.76 3.59 5.52
CA ARG A 90 -2.25 2.22 5.32
C ARG A 90 -2.35 1.44 6.62
N ILE A 91 -1.41 1.61 7.54
CA ILE A 91 -1.48 0.98 8.88
C ILE A 91 -2.67 1.55 9.65
N ALA A 92 -2.83 2.88 9.67
CA ALA A 92 -3.98 3.52 10.33
C ALA A 92 -5.32 3.05 9.73
N GLY A 93 -5.42 2.99 8.40
CA GLY A 93 -6.58 2.47 7.70
C GLY A 93 -6.86 1.00 8.01
N ALA A 94 -5.81 0.17 8.12
CA ALA A 94 -5.95 -1.24 8.49
C ALA A 94 -6.48 -1.41 9.92
N VAL A 95 -5.95 -0.64 10.88
CA VAL A 95 -6.44 -0.63 12.27
C VAL A 95 -7.91 -0.24 12.34
N TYR A 96 -8.30 0.82 11.62
CA TYR A 96 -9.69 1.26 11.55
C TYR A 96 -10.59 0.19 10.90
N ALA A 97 -10.15 -0.42 9.80
CA ALA A 97 -10.88 -1.52 9.16
C ALA A 97 -11.14 -2.69 10.12
N THR A 98 -10.17 -3.07 10.97
CA THR A 98 -10.40 -4.11 12.00
C THR A 98 -11.51 -3.75 12.98
N SER A 99 -11.64 -2.47 13.35
CA SER A 99 -12.67 -2.03 14.30
C SER A 99 -14.08 -2.05 13.71
N VAL A 100 -14.21 -2.02 12.37
CA VAL A 100 -15.49 -1.87 11.68
C VAL A 100 -15.94 -3.16 10.97
N LEU A 101 -15.01 -3.87 10.33
CA LEU A 101 -15.29 -5.07 9.52
C LEU A 101 -15.06 -6.40 10.28
N GLY A 102 -14.52 -6.35 11.50
CA GLY A 102 -14.36 -7.52 12.37
C GLY A 102 -13.46 -8.62 11.80
N GLU A 103 -13.84 -9.89 12.00
CA GLU A 103 -13.01 -11.04 11.63
C GLU A 103 -12.88 -11.28 10.11
N LEU A 104 -13.80 -10.74 9.31
CA LEU A 104 -13.88 -11.02 7.87
C LEU A 104 -12.61 -10.60 7.11
N VAL A 105 -11.93 -9.55 7.60
CA VAL A 105 -10.70 -8.99 7.01
C VAL A 105 -9.48 -9.18 7.90
N ARG A 106 -9.56 -9.99 8.96
CA ARG A 106 -8.47 -10.12 9.95
C ARG A 106 -7.14 -10.54 9.28
N TRP A 107 -7.19 -11.50 8.35
CA TRP A 107 -6.01 -11.96 7.62
C TRP A 107 -5.44 -10.91 6.66
N GLN A 108 -6.32 -10.16 6.02
CA GLN A 108 -5.91 -9.08 5.13
C GLN A 108 -5.26 -7.93 5.90
N VAL A 109 -5.84 -7.51 7.03
CA VAL A 109 -5.33 -6.46 7.90
C VAL A 109 -3.93 -6.81 8.39
N VAL A 110 -3.72 -8.05 8.85
CA VAL A 110 -2.40 -8.53 9.28
C VAL A 110 -1.40 -8.47 8.13
N GLY A 111 -1.75 -8.97 6.95
CA GLY A 111 -0.88 -8.92 5.76
C GLY A 111 -0.53 -7.49 5.33
N GLN A 112 -1.50 -6.58 5.39
CA GLN A 112 -1.32 -5.17 5.08
C GLN A 112 -0.38 -4.49 6.07
N ILE A 113 -0.56 -4.69 7.37
CA ILE A 113 0.30 -4.11 8.41
C ILE A 113 1.73 -4.66 8.27
N LEU A 114 1.90 -5.98 8.14
CA LEU A 114 3.21 -6.60 7.95
C LEU A 114 3.90 -6.09 6.69
N GLY A 115 3.19 -6.02 5.56
CA GLY A 115 3.72 -5.50 4.31
C GLY A 115 4.16 -4.05 4.42
N SER A 116 3.34 -3.19 5.04
CA SER A 116 3.67 -1.78 5.27
C SER A 116 4.88 -1.61 6.19
N VAL A 117 4.98 -2.40 7.27
CA VAL A 117 6.15 -2.37 8.17
C VAL A 117 7.41 -2.83 7.44
N LEU A 118 7.34 -3.92 6.66
CA LEU A 118 8.48 -4.40 5.87
C LEU A 118 8.98 -3.35 4.89
N ILE A 119 8.08 -2.64 4.22
CA ILE A 119 8.43 -1.54 3.31
C ILE A 119 9.13 -0.41 4.07
N ILE A 120 8.59 0.02 5.22
CA ILE A 120 9.18 1.08 6.04
C ILE A 120 10.57 0.69 6.53
N VAL A 121 10.74 -0.53 7.05
CA VAL A 121 12.03 -1.03 7.55
C VAL A 121 13.04 -1.14 6.41
N ALA A 122 12.63 -1.68 5.26
CA ALA A 122 13.49 -1.78 4.09
C ALA A 122 13.91 -0.41 3.57
N LEU A 123 13.02 0.59 3.57
CA LEU A 123 13.34 1.98 3.22
C LEU A 123 14.16 2.71 4.28
N SER A 124 14.23 2.21 5.51
CA SER A 124 14.98 2.81 6.62
C SER A 124 16.43 2.35 6.68
N THR A 125 16.86 1.42 5.80
CA THR A 125 18.25 0.94 5.79
C THR A 125 19.25 1.98 5.27
N PRO A 126 20.51 1.98 5.78
CA PRO A 126 21.54 2.91 5.36
C PRO A 126 21.86 2.87 3.85
N SER A 127 21.74 1.68 3.25
CA SER A 127 21.96 1.46 1.82
C SER A 127 20.91 2.17 0.95
N ALA A 128 19.64 2.18 1.38
CA ALA A 128 18.59 2.96 0.74
C ALA A 128 18.88 4.46 0.85
N PHE A 129 19.25 4.94 2.05
CA PHE A 129 19.61 6.35 2.27
C PHE A 129 20.78 6.83 1.39
N ALA A 130 21.75 5.97 1.08
CA ALA A 130 22.86 6.31 0.20
C ALA A 130 22.45 6.41 -1.28
N TYR A 131 21.48 5.60 -1.72
CA TYR A 131 20.97 5.63 -3.09
C TYR A 131 20.14 6.89 -3.38
N PHE A 132 19.27 7.27 -2.45
CA PHE A 132 18.41 8.45 -2.61
C PHE A 132 19.14 9.78 -2.43
N ARG A 133 20.27 9.83 -1.69
CA ARG A 133 21.11 11.04 -1.57
C ARG A 133 21.98 11.35 -2.79
N ARG A 134 22.20 10.36 -3.66
CA ARG A 134 23.07 10.48 -4.86
C ARG A 134 22.28 10.73 -6.15
N SER A 135 20.98 11.00 -6.05
CA SER A 135 20.04 11.15 -7.17
C SER A 135 19.32 12.47 -7.01
#